data_AF-A0A1Y2GEU2-F1
#
_entry.id   AF-A0A1Y2GEU2-F1
#
_cell.length_a   1.000
_cell.length_b   1.000
_cell.length_c   1.000
_cell.angle_alpha   90.00
_cell.angle_beta   90.00
_cell.angle_gamma   90.00
#
_symmetry.space_group_name_H-M   'P 1'
#
loop_
_entity.id
_entity.type
_entity.pdbx_description
1 polymer ?
#
loop_
_entity_poly.entity_id
_entity_poly.type
_entity_poly.pdbx_seq_one_letter_code
_entity_poly.pdbx_strand_id
1 'polypeptide(L)'
;MSRQQVLSAYRNLLKAQRQTFKGDWTTLTAARQKTYTEFDSKRNETDEAKIKQQLELANQVASLLRHNLAQAVRVEGSNDVYSLKLTEEHELGDNETLRQASKMRRLKNKEAGANANTATSGGCGSPSCCSA
;
A
#
# COMPACT_ATOMS: atom_id res chain seq x y z
N MET A 1 21.49 26.22 -7.31
CA MET A 1 21.24 24.80 -7.64
C MET A 1 21.91 24.42 -8.97
N SER A 2 22.58 23.26 -9.07
CA SER A 2 23.31 22.90 -10.31
C SER A 2 22.40 22.19 -11.31
N ARG A 3 22.53 22.52 -12.60
CA ARG A 3 21.81 21.85 -13.71
C ARG A 3 21.98 20.31 -13.67
N GLN A 4 23.10 19.84 -13.17
CA GLN A 4 23.41 18.42 -13.01
C GLN A 4 22.48 17.73 -12.01
N GLN A 5 22.11 18.39 -10.91
CA GLN A 5 21.18 17.84 -9.91
C GLN A 5 19.78 17.62 -10.50
N VAL A 6 19.29 18.58 -11.28
CA VAL A 6 18.00 18.49 -11.99
C VAL A 6 17.98 17.32 -12.96
N LEU A 7 19.02 17.18 -13.78
CA LEU A 7 19.13 16.06 -14.72
C LEU A 7 19.27 14.71 -14.01
N SER A 8 19.94 14.68 -12.85
CA SER A 8 20.05 13.47 -12.03
C SER A 8 18.69 13.02 -11.52
N ALA A 9 17.91 13.94 -10.91
CA ALA A 9 16.56 13.64 -10.42
C ALA A 9 15.62 13.20 -11.54
N TYR A 10 15.68 13.85 -12.71
CA TYR A 10 14.89 13.48 -13.88
C TYR A 10 15.21 12.04 -14.34
N ARG A 11 16.51 11.70 -14.48
CA ARG A 11 16.93 10.34 -14.85
C ARG A 11 16.56 9.30 -13.80
N ASN A 12 16.67 9.66 -12.52
CA ASN A 12 16.28 8.81 -11.40
C ASN A 12 14.79 8.43 -11.49
N LEU A 13 13.93 9.41 -11.76
CA LEU A 13 12.49 9.20 -11.93
C LEU A 13 12.18 8.31 -13.15
N LEU A 14 12.82 8.57 -14.29
CA LEU A 14 12.65 7.73 -15.49
C LEU A 14 13.13 6.29 -15.28
N LYS A 15 14.18 6.09 -14.46
CA LYS A 15 14.68 4.77 -14.11
C LYS A 15 13.68 4.02 -13.22
N ALA A 16 13.15 4.68 -12.20
CA ALA A 16 12.11 4.13 -11.32
C ALA A 16 10.88 3.70 -12.14
N GLN A 17 10.34 4.57 -12.98
CA GLN A 17 9.21 4.24 -13.87
C GLN A 17 9.47 3.00 -14.74
N ARG A 18 10.67 2.90 -15.31
CA ARG A 18 11.04 1.75 -16.16
C ARG A 18 11.08 0.44 -15.36
N GLN A 19 11.57 0.49 -14.13
CA GLN A 19 11.64 -0.69 -13.26
C GLN A 19 10.24 -1.13 -12.81
N THR A 20 9.41 -0.18 -12.35
CA THR A 20 8.06 -0.43 -11.86
C THR A 20 7.10 -0.91 -12.95
N PHE A 21 7.10 -0.25 -14.12
CA PHE A 21 6.16 -0.57 -15.22
C PHE A 21 6.73 -1.55 -16.24
N LYS A 22 7.64 -2.45 -15.83
CA LYS A 22 8.28 -3.41 -16.74
C LYS A 22 7.25 -4.39 -17.31
N GLY A 23 7.01 -4.28 -18.62
CA GLY A 23 6.03 -5.09 -19.36
C GLY A 23 4.71 -4.37 -19.62
N ASP A 24 4.49 -3.18 -19.05
CA ASP A 24 3.34 -2.31 -19.35
C ASP A 24 3.82 -1.04 -20.06
N TRP A 25 3.94 -1.15 -21.38
CA TRP A 25 4.44 -0.08 -22.24
C TRP A 25 3.50 1.11 -22.31
N THR A 26 2.19 0.87 -22.21
CA THR A 26 1.15 1.90 -22.21
C THR A 26 1.29 2.82 -21.02
N THR A 27 1.33 2.26 -19.81
CA THR A 27 1.48 3.02 -18.57
C THR A 27 2.85 3.67 -18.49
N LEU A 28 3.92 2.97 -18.91
CA LEU A 28 5.27 3.53 -18.95
C LEU A 28 5.35 4.77 -19.86
N THR A 29 4.72 4.73 -21.02
CA THR A 29 4.74 5.86 -21.97
C THR A 29 3.95 7.04 -21.43
N ALA A 30 2.76 6.79 -20.86
CA ALA A 30 1.96 7.83 -20.21
C ALA A 30 2.70 8.48 -19.04
N ALA A 31 3.34 7.68 -18.18
CA ALA A 31 4.11 8.16 -17.04
C ALA A 31 5.30 9.03 -17.49
N ARG A 32 6.04 8.60 -18.53
CA ARG A 32 7.13 9.39 -19.12
C ARG A 32 6.64 10.71 -19.69
N GLN A 33 5.51 10.71 -20.40
CA GLN A 33 4.94 11.92 -20.99
C GLN A 33 4.53 12.92 -19.90
N LYS A 34 3.92 12.43 -18.81
CA LYS A 34 3.58 13.26 -17.64
C LYS A 34 4.83 13.87 -17.02
N THR A 35 5.86 13.07 -16.78
CA THR A 35 7.14 13.56 -16.25
C THR A 35 7.78 14.60 -17.16
N TYR A 36 7.79 14.39 -18.48
CA TYR A 36 8.29 15.38 -19.43
C TYR A 36 7.50 16.69 -19.34
N THR A 37 6.17 16.62 -19.38
CA THR A 37 5.30 17.81 -19.33
C THR A 37 5.49 18.62 -18.05
N GLU A 38 5.62 17.95 -16.90
CA GLU A 38 5.87 18.60 -15.61
C GLU A 38 7.24 19.28 -15.53
N PHE A 39 8.29 18.65 -16.07
CA PHE A 39 9.62 19.26 -16.07
C PHE A 39 9.74 20.39 -17.10
N ASP A 40 9.03 20.29 -18.22
CA ASP A 40 9.02 21.32 -19.25
C ASP A 40 8.24 22.56 -18.82
N SER A 41 7.08 22.39 -18.16
CA SER A 41 6.29 23.51 -17.64
C SER A 41 7.04 24.36 -16.59
N LYS A 42 7.98 23.73 -15.86
CA LYS A 42 8.80 24.37 -14.81
C LYS A 42 10.20 24.75 -15.28
N ARG A 43 10.50 24.62 -16.58
CA ARG A 43 11.85 24.85 -17.15
C ARG A 43 12.38 26.27 -16.94
N ASN A 44 11.49 27.26 -16.87
CA ASN A 44 11.84 28.68 -16.78
C ASN A 44 11.71 29.23 -15.34
N GLU A 45 11.50 28.38 -14.34
CA GLU A 45 11.47 28.81 -12.94
C GLU A 45 12.85 29.34 -12.51
N THR A 46 12.88 30.53 -11.91
CA THR A 46 14.10 31.22 -11.47
C THR A 46 14.26 31.23 -9.95
N ASP A 47 13.19 30.91 -9.21
CA ASP A 47 13.18 30.87 -7.75
C ASP A 47 13.89 29.60 -7.25
N GLU A 48 15.01 29.79 -6.58
CA GLU A 48 15.82 28.68 -6.08
C GLU A 48 15.06 27.82 -5.06
N ALA A 49 14.22 28.40 -4.20
CA ALA A 49 13.49 27.64 -3.20
C ALA A 49 12.49 26.66 -3.84
N LYS A 50 11.77 27.12 -4.87
CA LYS A 50 10.83 26.28 -5.64
C LYS A 50 11.55 25.16 -6.37
N ILE A 51 12.71 25.45 -6.96
CA ILE A 51 13.52 24.43 -7.66
C ILE A 51 13.92 23.31 -6.68
N LYS A 52 14.33 23.66 -5.45
CA LYS A 52 14.66 22.65 -4.42
C LYS A 52 13.46 21.78 -4.07
N GLN A 53 12.30 22.39 -3.82
CA GLN A 53 11.08 21.66 -3.50
C GLN A 53 10.66 20.72 -4.63
N GLN A 54 10.77 21.16 -5.88
CA GLN A 54 10.44 20.33 -7.05
C GLN A 54 11.42 19.16 -7.23
N LEU A 55 12.71 19.38 -6.95
CA LEU A 55 13.73 18.34 -6.94
C LEU A 55 13.45 17.27 -5.87
N GLU A 56 13.14 17.71 -4.66
CA GLU A 56 12.76 16.82 -3.56
C GLU A 56 11.51 16.02 -3.90
N LEU A 57 10.48 16.68 -4.42
CA LEU A 57 9.26 16.04 -4.89
C LEU A 57 9.57 14.97 -5.95
N ALA A 58 10.39 15.27 -6.96
CA ALA A 58 10.75 14.30 -7.99
C ALA A 58 11.45 13.06 -7.42
N ASN A 59 12.33 13.24 -6.43
CA ASN A 59 13.00 12.13 -5.75
C ASN A 59 12.04 11.33 -4.86
N GLN A 60 11.11 11.99 -4.16
CA GLN A 60 10.08 11.33 -3.38
C GLN A 60 9.15 10.48 -4.26
N VAL A 61 8.72 11.02 -5.40
CA VAL A 61 7.92 10.26 -6.38
C VAL A 61 8.72 9.06 -6.90
N ALA A 62 10.00 9.23 -7.21
CA ALA A 62 10.86 8.12 -7.64
C ALA A 62 11.02 7.05 -6.54
N SER A 63 11.01 7.43 -5.26
CA SER A 63 11.02 6.50 -4.14
C SER A 63 9.68 5.78 -4.01
N LEU A 64 8.56 6.51 -4.06
CA LEU A 64 7.22 5.94 -4.00
C LEU A 64 7.00 4.89 -5.09
N LEU A 65 7.40 5.19 -6.34
CA LEU A 65 7.30 4.24 -7.45
C LEU A 65 8.10 2.94 -7.23
N ARG A 66 9.22 2.99 -6.51
CA ARG A 66 10.08 1.83 -6.25
C ARG A 66 9.59 0.99 -5.08
N HIS A 67 9.21 1.65 -3.98
CA HIS A 67 8.97 0.97 -2.72
C HIS A 67 7.50 0.64 -2.48
N ASN A 68 6.58 1.45 -3.04
CA ASN A 68 5.15 1.40 -2.68
C ASN A 68 4.25 0.93 -3.83
N LEU A 69 4.70 1.01 -5.08
CA LEU A 69 3.87 0.66 -6.24
C LEU A 69 4.19 -0.75 -6.75
N ALA A 70 3.34 -1.71 -6.38
CA ALA A 70 3.38 -3.07 -6.91
C ALA A 70 2.46 -3.22 -8.13
N GLN A 71 2.94 -3.92 -9.17
CA GLN A 71 2.15 -4.24 -10.35
C GLN A 71 1.53 -5.63 -10.22
N ALA A 72 0.21 -5.74 -10.42
CA ALA A 72 -0.47 -7.02 -10.57
C ALA A 72 -0.56 -7.40 -12.06
N VAL A 73 -0.12 -8.62 -12.40
CA VAL A 73 -0.19 -9.16 -13.77
C VAL A 73 -1.06 -10.40 -13.76
N ARG A 74 -2.03 -10.45 -14.68
CA ARG A 74 -2.92 -11.61 -14.83
C ARG A 74 -2.11 -12.83 -15.25
N VAL A 75 -2.33 -13.96 -14.58
CA VAL A 75 -1.66 -15.22 -14.88
C VAL A 75 -2.32 -15.87 -16.09
N GLU A 76 -1.51 -16.27 -17.08
CA GLU A 76 -2.00 -16.95 -18.29
C GLU A 76 -2.71 -18.27 -17.93
N GLY A 77 -3.88 -18.51 -18.52
CA GLY A 77 -4.68 -19.72 -18.28
C GLY A 77 -5.66 -19.65 -17.10
N SER A 78 -5.70 -18.54 -16.37
CA SER A 78 -6.67 -18.31 -15.29
C SER A 78 -7.38 -16.97 -15.47
N ASN A 79 -8.71 -16.96 -15.32
CA ASN A 79 -9.50 -15.75 -15.57
C ASN A 79 -9.37 -14.70 -14.47
N ASP A 80 -9.23 -15.14 -13.22
CA ASP A 80 -9.34 -14.25 -12.05
C ASP A 80 -8.09 -14.26 -11.13
N VAL A 81 -6.99 -14.88 -11.55
CA VAL A 81 -5.76 -14.94 -10.75
C VAL A 81 -4.75 -13.91 -11.25
N TYR A 82 -4.28 -13.10 -10.32
CA TYR A 82 -3.27 -12.08 -10.56
C TYR A 82 -2.03 -12.36 -9.70
N SER A 83 -0.86 -12.27 -10.31
CA SER A 83 0.42 -12.33 -9.64
C SER A 83 0.94 -10.92 -9.37
N LEU A 84 1.24 -10.63 -8.10
CA LEU A 84 1.84 -9.37 -7.68
C LEU A 84 3.36 -9.43 -7.88
N LYS A 85 3.89 -8.49 -8.66
CA LYS A 85 5.33 -8.30 -8.83
C LYS A 85 5.88 -7.45 -7.68
N LEU A 86 6.26 -8.11 -6.60
CA LEU A 86 7.01 -7.50 -5.50
C LEU A 86 8.51 -7.59 -5.81
N THR A 87 9.22 -6.48 -5.63
CA THR A 87 10.68 -6.43 -5.72
C THR A 87 11.29 -6.33 -4.33
N GLU A 88 12.59 -6.61 -4.21
CA GLU A 88 13.34 -6.48 -2.94
C GLU A 88 13.34 -5.05 -2.38
N GLU A 89 13.15 -4.06 -3.26
CA GLU A 89 13.06 -2.64 -2.87
C GLU A 89 11.67 -2.28 -2.29
N HIS A 90 10.68 -3.17 -2.31
CA HIS A 90 9.38 -2.85 -1.70
C HIS A 90 9.49 -2.81 -0.18
N GLU A 91 8.92 -1.76 0.42
CA GLU A 91 8.83 -1.67 1.88
C GLU A 91 7.87 -2.75 2.38
N LEU A 92 8.42 -3.74 3.11
CA LEU A 92 7.62 -4.72 3.83
C LEU A 92 7.25 -4.14 5.19
N GLY A 93 5.95 -3.97 5.44
CA GLY A 93 5.47 -3.60 6.77
C GLY A 93 5.67 -4.74 7.78
N ASP A 94 6.13 -4.40 8.99
CA ASP A 94 6.20 -5.33 10.12
C ASP A 94 4.79 -5.69 10.59
N ASN A 95 4.29 -6.83 10.11
CA ASN A 95 2.94 -7.31 10.42
C ASN A 95 2.77 -7.86 11.85
N GLU A 96 3.79 -7.78 12.70
CA GLU A 96 3.78 -8.36 14.05
C GLU A 96 2.78 -7.67 14.99
N THR A 97 2.62 -6.35 14.91
CA THR A 97 1.66 -5.61 15.75
C THR A 97 0.21 -5.92 15.36
N LEU A 98 -0.08 -6.05 14.06
CA LEU A 98 -1.40 -6.45 13.53
C LEU A 98 -1.76 -7.89 13.92
N ARG A 99 -0.77 -8.80 13.89
CA ARG A 99 -0.92 -10.18 14.35
C ARG A 99 -1.21 -10.26 15.85
N GLN A 100 -0.54 -9.45 16.67
CA GLN A 100 -0.79 -9.41 18.10
C GLN A 100 -2.19 -8.87 18.43
N ALA A 101 -2.61 -7.78 17.78
CA ALA A 101 -3.94 -7.21 17.96
C ALA A 101 -5.06 -8.20 17.56
N SER A 102 -4.91 -8.89 16.43
CA SER A 102 -5.85 -9.92 15.99
C SER A 102 -5.86 -11.16 16.90
N LYS A 103 -4.69 -11.59 17.41
CA LYS A 103 -4.59 -12.68 18.40
C LYS A 103 -5.29 -12.31 19.71
N MET A 104 -5.09 -11.09 20.23
CA MET A 104 -5.79 -10.61 21.43
C MET A 104 -7.31 -10.55 21.23
N ARG A 105 -7.79 -10.10 20.07
CA ARG A 105 -9.24 -10.14 19.74
C ARG A 105 -9.79 -11.57 19.74
N ARG A 106 -9.05 -12.53 19.16
CA ARG A 106 -9.45 -13.96 19.18
C ARG A 106 -9.49 -14.56 20.59
N LEU A 107 -8.53 -14.21 21.44
CA LEU A 107 -8.50 -14.65 22.84
C LEU A 107 -9.69 -14.10 23.63
N LYS A 108 -9.95 -12.79 23.51
CA LYS A 108 -11.09 -12.12 24.18
C LYS A 108 -12.45 -12.70 23.76
N ASN A 109 -12.61 -13.02 22.47
CA ASN A 109 -13.84 -13.64 21.97
C ASN A 109 -14.00 -15.10 22.44
N LYS A 110 -12.89 -15.84 22.61
CA LYS A 110 -12.92 -17.19 23.19
C LYS A 110 -13.29 -17.17 24.68
N GLU A 111 -12.75 -16.22 25.44
CA GLU A 111 -13.08 -16.04 26.87
C GLU A 111 -14.55 -15.64 27.06
N ALA A 112 -15.07 -14.75 26.21
CA ALA A 112 -16.49 -14.38 26.21
C ALA A 112 -17.41 -15.57 25.84
N GLY A 113 -17.02 -16.41 24.88
CA GLY A 113 -17.76 -17.62 24.52
C GLY A 113 -17.68 -18.74 25.58
N ALA A 114 -16.55 -18.86 26.28
CA ALA A 114 -16.39 -19.81 27.39
C ALA A 114 -17.21 -19.40 28.62
N ASN A 115 -17.25 -18.10 28.94
CA ASN A 115 -18.03 -17.57 30.07
C ASN A 115 -19.55 -17.60 29.83
N ALA A 116 -20.00 -17.62 28.56
CA ALA A 116 -21.41 -17.82 28.21
C ALA A 116 -21.89 -19.26 28.50
N ASN A 117 -21.00 -20.27 28.40
CA ASN A 117 -21.33 -21.67 28.67
C ASN A 117 -21.29 -22.06 30.16
N THR A 118 -20.73 -21.22 31.03
CA THR A 118 -20.75 -21.42 32.49
C THR A 118 -21.93 -20.74 33.19
N ALA A 119 -22.78 -20.03 32.46
CA ALA A 119 -23.98 -19.36 32.98
C ALA A 119 -25.30 -20.15 32.76
N THR A 120 -25.21 -21.45 32.43
CA THR A 120 -26.38 -22.36 32.36
C THR A 120 -26.14 -23.63 33.16
N SER A 121 -26.03 -23.49 34.48
CA SER A 121 -26.37 -24.56 35.45
C SER A 121 -27.18 -23.95 36.59
N GLY A 122 -28.35 -23.41 36.24
CA GLY A 122 -29.27 -22.75 37.17
C GLY A 122 -30.72 -23.04 36.78
N GLY A 123 -31.24 -24.15 37.30
CA GLY A 123 -32.65 -24.46 37.59
C GLY A 123 -33.76 -23.92 36.68
N CYS A 124 -34.34 -24.80 35.89
CA CYS A 124 -35.73 -24.68 35.42
C CYS A 124 -36.53 -25.87 35.96
N GLY A 125 -37.21 -25.65 37.10
CA GLY A 125 -38.18 -26.55 37.69
C GLY A 125 -39.34 -25.71 38.23
N SER A 126 -40.29 -25.39 37.37
CA SER A 126 -41.52 -24.67 37.71
C SER A 126 -42.40 -25.50 38.67
N PRO A 127 -42.96 -24.92 39.74
CA PRO A 127 -44.20 -25.40 40.33
C PRO A 127 -45.37 -24.58 39.77
N SER A 128 -46.17 -25.23 38.93
CA SER A 128 -47.64 -25.16 38.93
C SER A 128 -48.30 -23.90 39.52
N CYS A 129 -48.82 -23.03 38.65
CA CYS A 129 -49.91 -22.10 38.96
C CYS A 129 -51.03 -22.25 37.91
N CYS A 130 -51.91 -23.22 38.13
CA CYS A 130 -53.27 -23.28 37.59
C CYS A 130 -54.07 -24.24 38.46
N SER A 131 -54.96 -23.71 39.31
CA SER A 131 -56.02 -24.49 39.95
C SER A 131 -57.23 -23.59 40.27
N ALA A 132 -58.40 -24.18 39.93
CA ALA A 132 -59.79 -23.85 40.26
C ALA A 132 -60.42 -22.63 39.57
#